data_AF-A0A328EJN0-F1
#
_entry.id   AF-A0A328EJN0-F1
#
_cell.length_a   1.000
_cell.length_b   1.000
_cell.length_c   1.000
_cell.angle_alpha   90.00
_cell.angle_beta   90.00
_cell.angle_gamma   90.00
#
_symmetry.space_group_name_H-M   'P 1'
#
loop_
_entity.id
_entity.type
_entity.pdbx_description
1 polymer ?
#
loop_
_entity_poly.entity_id
_entity_poly.type
_entity_poly.pdbx_seq_one_letter_code
_entity_poly.pdbx_strand_id
1 'polypeptide(L)'
;MQKFCITFAGCVGSSKTPISNYISTKLNLPIFNNDAILSEVIENRGFWDIEEHKKLRNNRLKEVLDSGISFIADVSIDREWESFRETLLSYGYTRFIISLDLSKGLLMKLYKAKGYDESLKRLDTLMHDHESFLEKFSDDAGVHIGDDQFFDRLEIALRSIRAWIESM
;
A
#
# COMPACT_ATOMS: atom_id res chain seq x y z
N MET A 1 -2.95 17.17 16.59
CA MET A 1 -3.13 15.79 16.10
C MET A 1 -1.80 15.30 15.59
N GLN A 2 -1.38 14.10 15.98
CA GLN A 2 -0.17 13.48 15.42
C GLN A 2 -0.44 13.14 13.96
N LYS A 3 0.47 13.50 13.06
CA LYS A 3 0.34 13.18 11.63
C LYS A 3 0.72 11.74 11.37
N PHE A 4 -0.05 11.06 10.54
CA PHE A 4 0.09 9.62 10.33
C PHE A 4 -0.03 9.23 8.86
N CYS A 5 0.67 8.16 8.50
CA CYS A 5 0.60 7.51 7.19
C CYS A 5 0.05 6.10 7.35
N ILE A 6 -0.97 5.75 6.57
CA ILE A 6 -1.45 4.37 6.44
C ILE A 6 -0.89 3.81 5.15
N THR A 7 -0.28 2.63 5.18
CA THR A 7 0.28 1.99 3.99
C THR A 7 0.05 0.47 4.00
N PHE A 8 0.54 -0.23 2.98
CA PHE A 8 0.15 -1.60 2.68
C PHE A 8 1.32 -2.49 2.28
N ALA A 9 1.44 -3.63 2.94
CA ALA A 9 2.27 -4.75 2.49
C ALA A 9 1.39 -5.83 1.85
N GLY A 10 1.94 -6.59 0.91
CA GLY A 10 1.24 -7.67 0.22
C GLY A 10 1.45 -7.61 -1.29
N CYS A 11 1.21 -8.74 -1.96
CA CYS A 11 1.39 -8.86 -3.41
C CYS A 11 0.56 -7.81 -4.21
N VAL A 12 1.00 -7.47 -5.42
CA VAL A 12 0.19 -6.64 -6.35
C VAL A 12 -1.21 -7.25 -6.49
N GLY A 13 -2.27 -6.45 -6.62
CA GLY A 13 -3.63 -6.98 -6.81
C GLY A 13 -4.28 -7.65 -5.60
N SER A 14 -3.62 -7.69 -4.43
CA SER A 14 -4.11 -8.29 -3.17
C SER A 14 -5.27 -7.54 -2.48
N SER A 15 -5.87 -6.54 -3.13
CA SER A 15 -6.96 -5.70 -2.60
C SER A 15 -6.53 -4.45 -1.79
N LYS A 16 -5.26 -4.01 -1.91
CA LYS A 16 -4.80 -2.71 -1.36
C LYS A 16 -5.68 -1.53 -1.78
N THR A 17 -5.87 -1.32 -3.08
CA THR A 17 -6.65 -0.18 -3.60
C THR A 17 -8.13 -0.16 -3.18
N PRO A 18 -8.86 -1.29 -3.15
CA PRO A 18 -10.18 -1.32 -2.52
C PRO A 18 -10.17 -0.91 -1.05
N ILE A 19 -9.17 -1.34 -0.27
CA ILE A 19 -9.04 -0.96 1.15
C ILE A 19 -8.70 0.53 1.28
N SER A 20 -7.77 1.06 0.48
CA SER A 20 -7.38 2.47 0.48
C SER A 20 -8.56 3.40 0.21
N ASN A 21 -9.35 3.11 -0.81
CA ASN A 21 -10.56 3.87 -1.14
C ASN A 21 -11.63 3.76 -0.07
N TYR A 22 -11.86 2.56 0.47
CA TYR A 22 -12.82 2.37 1.56
C TYR A 22 -12.46 3.24 2.77
N ILE A 23 -11.22 3.14 3.26
CA ILE A 23 -10.75 3.89 4.43
C ILE A 23 -10.75 5.39 4.16
N SER A 24 -10.32 5.83 2.97
CA SER A 24 -10.30 7.25 2.59
C SER A 24 -11.66 7.90 2.80
N THR A 25 -12.74 7.27 2.34
CA THR A 25 -14.09 7.81 2.50
C THR A 25 -14.58 7.81 3.96
N LYS A 26 -14.07 6.89 4.79
CA LYS A 26 -14.52 6.73 6.19
C LYS A 26 -13.75 7.58 7.18
N LEU A 27 -12.50 7.90 6.88
CA LEU A 27 -11.60 8.69 7.73
C LEU A 27 -11.31 10.08 7.15
N ASN A 28 -11.85 10.41 5.97
CA ASN A 28 -11.60 11.66 5.25
C ASN A 28 -10.10 11.92 5.03
N LEU A 29 -9.39 10.89 4.55
CA LEU A 29 -7.96 10.93 4.30
C LEU A 29 -7.67 10.95 2.80
N PRO A 30 -6.78 11.84 2.31
CA PRO A 30 -6.32 11.80 0.93
C PRO A 30 -5.50 10.54 0.66
N ILE A 31 -5.54 10.08 -0.59
CA ILE A 31 -4.76 8.93 -1.06
C ILE A 31 -3.61 9.43 -1.94
N PHE A 32 -2.38 9.12 -1.55
CA PHE A 32 -1.23 9.13 -2.43
C PHE A 32 -1.20 7.80 -3.20
N ASN A 33 -1.55 7.83 -4.48
CA ASN A 33 -1.72 6.63 -5.31
C ASN A 33 -0.61 6.53 -6.37
N ASN A 34 0.25 5.52 -6.25
CA ASN A 34 1.36 5.33 -7.19
C ASN A 34 0.88 4.93 -8.59
N ASP A 35 -0.13 4.08 -8.69
CA ASP A 35 -0.63 3.57 -9.98
C ASP A 35 -1.31 4.68 -10.78
N ALA A 36 -2.01 5.62 -10.13
CA ALA A 36 -2.57 6.80 -10.78
C ALA A 36 -1.48 7.68 -11.41
N ILE A 37 -0.34 7.83 -10.74
CA ILE A 37 0.82 8.59 -11.27
C ILE A 37 1.43 7.85 -12.46
N LEU A 38 1.53 6.51 -12.40
CA LEU A 38 2.00 5.71 -13.52
C LEU A 38 1.07 5.83 -14.74
N SER A 39 -0.24 5.74 -14.55
CA SER A 39 -1.24 5.94 -15.61
C SER A 39 -1.10 7.32 -16.25
N GLU A 40 -0.98 8.38 -15.45
CA GLU A 40 -0.78 9.74 -15.96
C GLU A 40 0.48 9.85 -16.85
N VAL A 41 1.60 9.23 -16.44
CA VAL A 41 2.83 9.25 -17.26
C VAL A 41 2.62 8.54 -18.58
N ILE A 42 1.98 7.37 -18.57
CA ILE A 42 1.70 6.61 -19.78
C ILE A 42 0.75 7.38 -20.70
N GLU A 43 -0.29 8.01 -20.16
CA GLU A 43 -1.24 8.83 -20.91
C GLU A 43 -0.56 10.04 -21.55
N ASN A 44 0.34 10.71 -20.82
CA ASN A 44 1.06 11.88 -21.30
C ASN A 44 2.15 11.56 -22.34
N ARG A 45 2.80 10.39 -22.24
CA ARG A 45 3.95 10.01 -23.09
C ARG A 45 3.60 9.04 -24.20
N GLY A 46 2.52 8.27 -24.05
CA GLY A 46 2.15 7.15 -24.91
C GLY A 46 2.97 5.87 -24.68
N PHE A 47 3.85 5.84 -23.68
CA PHE A 47 4.66 4.67 -23.33
C PHE A 47 5.10 4.73 -21.86
N TRP A 48 5.62 3.61 -21.34
CA TRP A 48 6.12 3.54 -19.97
C TRP A 48 7.50 4.20 -19.84
N ASP A 49 7.54 5.39 -19.24
CA ASP A 49 8.76 6.08 -18.84
C ASP A 49 8.99 5.94 -17.32
N ILE A 50 9.88 5.01 -16.95
CA ILE A 50 10.15 4.69 -15.54
C ILE A 50 10.84 5.83 -14.78
N GLU A 51 11.66 6.64 -15.46
CA GLU A 51 12.41 7.71 -14.82
C GLU A 51 11.52 8.92 -14.57
N GLU A 52 10.66 9.28 -15.53
CA GLU A 52 9.64 10.31 -15.32
C GLU A 52 8.63 9.90 -14.23
N HIS A 53 8.20 8.63 -14.23
CA HIS A 53 7.33 8.10 -13.17
C HIS A 53 7.95 8.26 -11.78
N LYS A 54 9.21 7.83 -11.59
CA LYS A 54 9.91 7.98 -10.31
C LYS A 54 10.03 9.45 -9.89
N LYS A 55 10.39 10.33 -10.83
CA LYS A 55 10.51 11.76 -10.58
C LYS A 55 9.20 12.39 -10.11
N LEU A 56 8.10 12.16 -10.83
CA LEU A 56 6.78 12.68 -10.48
C LEU A 56 6.27 12.10 -9.16
N ARG A 57 6.41 10.79 -8.97
CA ARG A 57 6.05 10.10 -7.72
C ARG A 57 6.77 10.71 -6.53
N ASN A 58 8.09 10.88 -6.61
CA ASN A 58 8.88 11.40 -5.50
C ASN A 58 8.57 12.87 -5.22
N ASN A 59 8.35 13.69 -6.25
CA ASN A 59 7.96 15.10 -6.09
C ASN A 59 6.59 15.22 -5.39
N ARG A 60 5.59 14.47 -5.83
CA ARG A 60 4.25 14.50 -5.21
C ARG A 60 4.25 13.93 -3.80
N LEU A 61 5.03 12.88 -3.54
CA LEU A 61 5.20 12.37 -2.19
C LEU A 61 5.80 13.44 -1.28
N LYS A 62 6.82 14.16 -1.75
CA LYS A 62 7.42 15.28 -1.02
C LYS A 62 6.40 16.37 -0.73
N GLU A 63 5.56 16.76 -1.69
CA GLU A 63 4.49 17.75 -1.49
C GLU A 63 3.51 17.33 -0.40
N VAL A 64 3.08 16.06 -0.41
CA VAL A 64 2.21 15.49 0.65
C VAL A 64 2.92 15.55 2.00
N LEU A 65 4.18 15.11 2.06
CA LEU A 65 4.95 15.11 3.30
C LEU A 65 5.15 16.52 3.87
N ASP A 66 5.51 17.49 3.02
CA ASP A 66 5.71 18.90 3.36
C ASP A 66 4.41 19.57 3.86
N SER A 67 3.24 19.15 3.33
CA SER A 67 1.94 19.68 3.76
C SER A 67 1.57 19.30 5.21
N GLY A 68 2.17 18.23 5.74
CA GLY A 68 1.92 17.74 7.10
C GLY A 68 0.57 17.04 7.30
N ILE A 69 -0.21 16.80 6.25
CA ILE A 69 -1.52 16.12 6.33
C ILE A 69 -1.35 14.62 6.54
N SER A 70 -2.22 14.02 7.37
CA SER A 70 -2.32 12.56 7.42
C SER A 70 -2.87 12.02 6.09
N PHE A 71 -2.36 10.89 5.63
CA PHE A 71 -2.69 10.36 4.30
C PHE A 71 -2.60 8.83 4.24
N ILE A 72 -3.14 8.27 3.16
CA ILE A 72 -3.01 6.86 2.80
C ILE A 72 -2.01 6.76 1.65
N ALA A 73 -0.91 6.03 1.85
CA ALA A 73 0.03 5.68 0.80
C ALA A 73 -0.38 4.35 0.16
N ASP A 74 -1.15 4.43 -0.94
CA ASP A 74 -1.50 3.27 -1.77
C ASP A 74 -0.32 2.93 -2.69
N VAL A 75 0.70 2.36 -2.05
CA VAL A 75 1.96 1.91 -2.63
C VAL A 75 2.29 0.54 -2.05
N SER A 76 2.97 -0.33 -2.80
CA SER A 76 3.48 -1.60 -2.25
C SER A 76 4.79 -1.34 -1.54
N ILE A 77 4.84 -1.57 -0.23
CA ILE A 77 6.07 -1.34 0.56
C ILE A 77 6.98 -2.56 0.67
N ASP A 78 6.59 -3.73 0.13
CA ASP A 78 7.30 -5.00 0.35
C ASP A 78 8.83 -4.92 0.06
N ARG A 79 9.21 -4.13 -0.95
CA ARG A 79 10.63 -3.92 -1.33
C ARG A 79 11.23 -2.60 -0.85
N GLU A 80 10.40 -1.64 -0.46
CA GLU A 80 10.81 -0.24 -0.23
C GLU A 80 10.51 0.23 1.21
N TRP A 81 10.11 -0.69 2.11
CA TRP A 81 9.66 -0.31 3.45
C TRP A 81 10.73 0.41 4.25
N GLU A 82 11.97 -0.08 4.25
CA GLU A 82 13.06 0.51 5.05
C GLU A 82 13.29 1.98 4.70
N SER A 83 13.49 2.29 3.41
CA SER A 83 13.70 3.67 2.94
C SER A 83 12.46 4.54 3.09
N PHE A 84 11.26 3.97 2.88
CA PHE A 84 10.02 4.70 3.08
C PHE A 84 9.78 5.03 4.56
N ARG A 85 10.10 4.10 5.47
CA ARG A 85 10.03 4.29 6.92
C ARG A 85 10.96 5.40 7.37
N GLU A 86 12.21 5.41 6.91
CA GLU A 86 13.16 6.50 7.20
C GLU A 86 12.65 7.85 6.72
N THR A 87 12.05 7.89 5.51
CA THR A 87 11.43 9.10 4.96
C THR A 87 10.31 9.59 5.88
N LEU A 88 9.37 8.73 6.27
CA LEU A 88 8.27 9.08 7.19
C LEU A 88 8.78 9.56 8.55
N LEU A 89 9.80 8.89 9.10
CA LEU A 89 10.41 9.26 10.39
C LEU A 89 11.09 10.63 10.34
N SER A 90 11.84 10.93 9.28
CA SER A 90 12.49 12.25 9.12
C SER A 90 11.49 13.40 9.03
N TYR A 91 10.29 13.13 8.54
CA TYR A 91 9.18 14.07 8.55
C TYR A 91 8.37 14.04 9.85
N GLY A 92 8.58 13.10 10.77
CA GLY A 92 7.82 13.00 12.02
C GLY A 92 6.41 12.43 11.86
N TYR A 93 6.20 11.54 10.88
CA TYR A 93 4.96 10.79 10.74
C TYR A 93 4.95 9.52 11.59
N THR A 94 3.83 9.23 12.25
CA THR A 94 3.53 7.86 12.68
C THR A 94 3.03 7.03 11.50
N ARG A 95 3.08 5.71 11.63
CA ARG A 95 2.82 4.79 10.52
C ARG A 95 1.97 3.61 10.96
N PHE A 96 1.08 3.17 10.09
CA PHE A 96 0.30 1.96 10.26
C PHE A 96 0.33 1.16 8.96
N ILE A 97 0.78 -0.09 9.04
CA ILE A 97 0.83 -0.98 7.88
C ILE A 97 -0.33 -1.98 8.00
N ILE A 98 -1.10 -2.09 6.92
CA ILE A 98 -2.02 -3.20 6.70
C ILE A 98 -1.29 -4.24 5.85
N SER A 99 -1.02 -5.41 6.43
CA SER A 99 -0.38 -6.52 5.72
C SER A 99 -1.45 -7.48 5.16
N LEU A 100 -1.34 -7.81 3.87
CA LEU A 100 -2.24 -8.71 3.15
C LEU A 100 -1.52 -10.03 2.85
N ASP A 101 -1.58 -10.93 3.82
CA ASP A 101 -0.82 -12.17 3.90
C ASP A 101 -1.58 -13.31 3.18
N LEU A 102 -1.88 -13.09 1.91
CA LEU A 102 -2.76 -13.96 1.14
C LEU A 102 -2.01 -15.15 0.55
N SER A 103 -2.65 -16.31 0.56
CA SER A 103 -2.08 -17.52 -0.03
C SER A 103 -1.94 -17.38 -1.55
N LYS A 104 -1.01 -18.15 -2.12
CA LYS A 104 -0.87 -18.32 -3.58
C LYS A 104 -2.21 -18.67 -4.24
N GLY A 105 -2.97 -19.57 -3.61
CA GLY A 105 -4.25 -20.06 -4.13
C GLY A 105 -5.28 -18.94 -4.25
N LEU A 106 -5.40 -18.08 -3.24
CA LEU A 106 -6.30 -16.93 -3.29
C LEU A 106 -5.80 -15.88 -4.29
N LEU A 107 -4.52 -15.53 -4.28
CA LEU A 107 -3.92 -14.59 -5.23
C LEU A 107 -4.14 -15.01 -6.69
N MET A 108 -3.93 -16.28 -7.01
CA MET A 108 -4.21 -16.82 -8.35
C MET A 108 -5.68 -16.65 -8.76
N LYS A 109 -6.62 -16.90 -7.85
CA LYS A 109 -8.06 -16.71 -8.12
C LYS A 109 -8.36 -15.23 -8.39
N LEU A 110 -7.81 -14.33 -7.58
CA LEU A 110 -8.00 -12.89 -7.74
C LEU A 110 -7.43 -12.38 -9.07
N TYR A 111 -6.23 -12.80 -9.44
CA TYR A 111 -5.59 -12.35 -10.68
C TYR A 111 -6.35 -12.83 -11.91
N LYS A 112 -6.79 -14.10 -11.92
CA LYS A 112 -7.63 -14.63 -13.01
C LYS A 112 -8.94 -13.86 -13.14
N ALA A 113 -9.60 -13.55 -12.02
CA ALA A 113 -10.86 -12.80 -12.03
C ALA A 113 -10.68 -11.35 -12.52
N LYS A 114 -9.51 -10.74 -12.29
CA LYS A 114 -9.18 -9.37 -12.69
C LYS A 114 -8.49 -9.25 -14.06
N GLY A 115 -8.14 -10.36 -14.70
CA GLY A 115 -7.34 -10.36 -15.94
C GLY A 115 -5.89 -9.89 -15.76
N TYR A 116 -5.30 -10.10 -14.58
CA TYR A 116 -3.92 -9.67 -14.28
C TYR A 116 -2.88 -10.70 -14.75
N ASP A 117 -2.82 -10.95 -16.06
CA ASP A 117 -1.96 -12.00 -16.63
C ASP A 117 -0.47 -11.77 -16.34
N GLU A 118 -0.02 -10.52 -16.34
CA GLU A 118 1.36 -10.17 -16.00
C GLU A 118 1.70 -10.46 -14.54
N SER A 119 0.77 -10.15 -13.61
CA SER A 119 0.96 -10.50 -12.20
C SER A 119 0.92 -12.01 -11.99
N LEU A 120 0.10 -12.74 -12.75
CA LEU A 120 0.04 -14.20 -12.71
C LEU A 120 1.39 -14.82 -13.10
N LYS A 121 2.05 -14.30 -14.13
CA LYS A 121 3.40 -14.74 -14.56
C LYS A 121 4.49 -14.46 -13.52
N ARG A 122 4.28 -13.45 -12.67
CA ARG A 122 5.26 -12.98 -11.67
C ARG A 122 4.89 -13.38 -10.24
N LEU A 123 3.86 -14.19 -10.05
CA LEU A 123 3.28 -14.45 -8.73
C LEU A 123 4.32 -14.98 -7.73
N ASP A 124 5.18 -15.91 -8.14
CA ASP A 124 6.20 -16.47 -7.25
C ASP A 124 7.20 -15.41 -6.78
N THR A 125 7.62 -14.50 -7.67
CA THR A 125 8.47 -13.37 -7.29
C THR A 125 7.74 -12.41 -6.34
N LEU A 126 6.47 -12.10 -6.61
CA LEU A 126 5.68 -11.21 -5.75
C LEU A 126 5.47 -11.80 -4.36
N MET A 127 5.26 -13.11 -4.27
CA MET A 127 5.16 -13.82 -2.99
C MET A 127 6.48 -13.81 -2.25
N HIS A 128 7.59 -14.07 -2.93
CA HIS A 128 8.91 -14.02 -2.32
C HIS A 128 9.27 -12.62 -1.78
N ASP A 129 8.93 -11.56 -2.51
CA ASP A 129 9.08 -10.17 -2.05
C ASP A 129 8.29 -9.94 -0.75
N HIS A 130 7.06 -10.45 -0.67
CA HIS A 130 6.21 -10.30 0.50
C HIS A 130 6.68 -11.15 1.68
N GLU A 131 7.09 -12.40 1.45
CA GLU A 131 7.71 -13.26 2.47
C GLU A 131 8.96 -12.60 3.06
N SER A 132 9.81 -12.02 2.21
CA SER A 132 11.00 -11.27 2.62
C SER A 132 10.66 -10.04 3.46
N PHE A 133 9.54 -9.38 3.18
CA PHE A 133 9.01 -8.29 4.02
C PHE A 133 8.58 -8.82 5.39
N LEU A 134 7.77 -9.89 5.42
CA LEU A 134 7.28 -10.48 6.67
C LEU A 134 8.42 -10.95 7.58
N GLU A 135 9.44 -11.62 7.02
CA GLU A 135 10.62 -12.07 7.78
C GLU A 135 11.33 -10.93 8.52
N LYS A 136 11.35 -9.73 7.95
CA LYS A 136 12.09 -8.58 8.49
C LYS A 136 11.23 -7.60 9.28
N PHE A 137 9.97 -7.46 8.89
CA PHE A 137 9.14 -6.32 9.26
C PHE A 137 7.70 -6.72 9.65
N SER A 138 7.43 -8.00 9.92
CA SER A 138 6.10 -8.42 10.39
C SER A 138 5.66 -7.64 11.64
N ASP A 139 6.57 -7.39 12.59
CA ASP A 139 6.25 -6.65 13.82
C ASP A 139 5.97 -5.15 13.60
N ASP A 140 6.34 -4.60 12.44
CA ASP A 140 6.00 -3.23 12.07
C ASP A 140 4.54 -3.12 11.60
N ALA A 141 3.87 -4.24 11.31
CA ALA A 141 2.49 -4.26 10.83
C ALA A 141 1.47 -4.14 11.95
N GLY A 142 0.49 -3.24 11.76
CA GLY A 142 -0.57 -3.00 12.74
C GLY A 142 -1.73 -3.98 12.61
N VAL A 143 -1.87 -4.62 11.44
CA VAL A 143 -2.82 -5.71 11.23
C VAL A 143 -2.33 -6.62 10.10
N HIS A 144 -2.51 -7.93 10.29
CA HIS A 144 -2.32 -8.95 9.28
C HIS A 144 -3.68 -9.49 8.86
N ILE A 145 -3.92 -9.61 7.57
CA ILE A 145 -5.18 -10.11 7.00
C ILE A 145 -4.88 -11.30 6.09
N GLY A 146 -5.29 -12.48 6.54
CA GLY A 146 -5.15 -13.74 5.80
C GLY A 146 -6.38 -14.10 4.93
N ASP A 147 -6.32 -15.28 4.32
CA ASP A 147 -7.37 -15.81 3.44
C ASP A 147 -8.75 -15.92 4.12
N ASP A 148 -8.79 -16.34 5.39
CA ASP A 148 -10.01 -16.53 6.19
C ASP A 148 -10.69 -15.20 6.54
N GLN A 149 -9.90 -14.14 6.65
CA GLN A 149 -10.34 -12.78 6.94
C GLN A 149 -10.59 -11.95 5.69
N PHE A 150 -10.24 -12.47 4.50
CA PHE A 150 -10.24 -11.69 3.28
C PHE A 150 -11.62 -11.11 2.94
N PHE A 151 -12.70 -11.84 3.21
CA PHE A 151 -14.05 -11.34 2.92
C PHE A 151 -14.35 -10.03 3.68
N ASP A 152 -13.96 -9.96 4.96
CA ASP A 152 -14.20 -8.83 5.87
C ASP A 152 -13.04 -7.83 5.94
N ARG A 153 -12.02 -7.97 5.08
CA ARG A 153 -10.78 -7.17 5.05
C ARG A 153 -10.98 -5.66 5.17
N LEU A 154 -12.05 -5.11 4.59
CA LEU A 154 -12.35 -3.67 4.60
C LEU A 154 -12.68 -3.18 6.02
N GLU A 155 -13.55 -3.91 6.72
CA GLU A 155 -13.96 -3.59 8.08
C GLU A 155 -12.85 -3.89 9.08
N ILE A 156 -12.12 -4.99 8.89
CA ILE A 156 -10.96 -5.33 9.72
C ILE A 156 -9.93 -4.20 9.65
N ALA A 157 -9.56 -3.76 8.45
CA ALA A 157 -8.62 -2.66 8.27
C ALA A 157 -9.11 -1.37 8.95
N LEU A 158 -10.36 -0.97 8.70
CA LEU A 158 -10.93 0.25 9.30
C LEU A 158 -10.94 0.20 10.83
N ARG A 159 -11.38 -0.92 11.41
CA ARG A 159 -11.44 -1.10 12.87
C ARG A 159 -10.05 -1.05 13.49
N SER A 160 -9.07 -1.74 12.91
CA SER A 160 -7.70 -1.74 13.42
C SER A 160 -7.06 -0.35 13.36
N ILE A 161 -7.29 0.39 12.26
CA ILE A 161 -6.82 1.78 12.15
C ILE A 161 -7.47 2.68 13.20
N ARG A 162 -8.78 2.56 13.44
CA ARG A 162 -9.46 3.38 14.45
C ARG A 162 -8.92 3.11 15.85
N ALA A 163 -8.79 1.83 16.23
CA ALA A 163 -8.22 1.44 17.51
C ALA A 163 -6.79 1.99 17.67
N TRP A 164 -6.00 1.97 16.60
CA TRP A 164 -4.66 2.54 16.59
C TRP A 164 -4.65 4.06 16.74
N ILE A 165 -5.49 4.80 16.00
CA ILE A 165 -5.63 6.26 16.12
C ILE A 165 -6.08 6.66 17.53
N GLU A 166 -7.01 5.91 18.12
CA GLU A 166 -7.50 6.15 19.49
C GLU A 166 -6.43 5.91 20.57
N SER A 167 -5.39 5.13 20.26
CA SER A 167 -4.28 4.85 21.17
C SER A 167 -3.14 5.88 21.15
N MET A 168 -3.21 6.87 20.26
CA MET A 168 -2.18 7.91 20.08
C MET A 168 -2.31 9.10 21.03
#